data_AF-A0A1I3XZR7-F1
#
_entry.id   AF-A0A1I3XZR7-F1
#
_cell.length_a   1.000
_cell.length_b   1.000
_cell.length_c   1.000
_cell.angle_alpha   90.00
_cell.angle_beta   90.00
_cell.angle_gamma   90.00
#
_symmetry.space_group_name_H-M   'P 1'
#
loop_
_entity.id
_entity.type
_entity.pdbx_description
1 polymer ?
#
loop_
_entity_poly.entity_id
_entity_poly.type
_entity_poly.pdbx_seq_one_letter_code
_entity_poly.pdbx_strand_id
1 'polypeptide(L)'
;MYEKPWLSYREQLDKLKNRGLSVTDEAKALEYLERIGYYRLSGYWHPFRERSGLFCPVGKGIPRGKKTKETSTVLDSFKPGASFEAAVRLYVFDKKLRLLALDALERIEVALRVDISHTLGKHDPFAYLNPDILFEGFAKEADAKTGLPRHVDWMKKQATQIARSKEDFIRHNKTKYGHPLPIWIACEVWDFNTLSELYDGRPGHHRR
;
A
#
# COMPACT_ATOMS: atom_id res chain seq x y z
N MET A 1 -18.25 -20.68 13.64
CA MET A 1 -18.16 -19.82 14.83
C MET A 1 -16.68 -19.65 15.15
N TYR A 2 -16.22 -18.45 15.53
CA TYR A 2 -14.80 -18.25 15.85
C TYR A 2 -14.54 -18.65 17.31
N GLU A 3 -13.70 -19.66 17.53
CA GLU A 3 -13.54 -20.33 18.83
C GLU A 3 -12.30 -19.91 19.62
N LYS A 4 -11.43 -19.03 19.08
CA LYS A 4 -10.21 -18.66 19.79
C LYS A 4 -10.53 -17.67 20.91
N PRO A 5 -10.16 -17.96 22.17
CA PRO A 5 -10.41 -17.07 23.29
C PRO A 5 -9.59 -15.79 23.16
N TRP A 6 -10.09 -14.72 23.79
CA TRP A 6 -9.29 -13.55 24.06
C TRP A 6 -8.16 -13.91 25.01
N LEU A 7 -6.98 -13.32 24.81
CA LEU A 7 -5.80 -13.50 25.66
C LEU A 7 -5.34 -12.14 26.16
N SER A 8 -5.07 -12.04 27.46
CA SER A 8 -4.37 -10.91 28.07
C SER A 8 -2.95 -10.77 27.54
N TYR A 9 -2.31 -9.61 27.74
CA TYR A 9 -0.93 -9.40 27.31
C TYR A 9 0.05 -10.39 27.94
N ARG A 10 -0.20 -10.79 29.19
CA ARG A 10 0.59 -11.82 29.87
C ARG A 10 0.44 -13.17 29.20
N GLU A 11 -0.78 -13.62 28.96
CA GLU A 11 -1.05 -14.90 28.28
C GLU A 11 -0.51 -14.91 26.84
N GLN A 12 -0.53 -13.77 26.16
CA GLN A 12 0.10 -13.61 24.86
C GLN A 12 1.62 -13.78 24.94
N LEU A 13 2.28 -13.16 25.92
CA LEU A 13 3.72 -13.29 26.12
C LEU A 13 4.10 -14.72 26.50
N ASP A 14 3.36 -15.33 27.42
CA ASP A 14 3.59 -16.70 27.86
C ASP A 14 3.44 -17.68 26.70
N LYS A 15 2.44 -17.48 25.84
CA LYS A 15 2.27 -18.26 24.61
C LYS A 15 3.48 -18.14 23.68
N LEU A 16 4.09 -16.97 23.54
CA LEU A 16 5.29 -16.79 22.70
C LEU A 16 6.50 -17.52 23.30
N LYS A 17 6.70 -17.39 24.62
CA LYS A 17 7.76 -18.09 25.36
C LYS A 17 7.60 -19.61 25.26
N ASN A 18 6.39 -20.12 25.47
CA ASN A 18 6.08 -21.55 25.37
C ASN A 18 6.33 -22.13 23.97
N ARG A 19 6.35 -21.28 22.94
CA ARG A 19 6.66 -21.67 21.55
C ARG A 19 8.15 -21.55 21.22
N GLY A 20 9.00 -21.17 22.18
CA GLY A 20 10.44 -21.06 22.01
C GLY A 20 10.94 -19.66 21.62
N LEU A 21 10.11 -18.61 21.71
CA LEU A 21 10.61 -17.24 21.51
C LEU A 21 11.31 -16.76 22.79
N SER A 22 12.60 -16.46 22.71
CA SER A 22 13.33 -15.93 23.86
C SER A 22 12.90 -14.50 24.18
N VAL A 23 12.74 -14.20 25.47
CA VAL A 23 12.42 -12.86 25.98
C VAL A 23 13.41 -12.56 27.09
N THR A 24 14.21 -11.52 26.90
CA THR A 24 15.25 -11.10 27.86
C THR A 24 14.73 -10.08 28.88
N ASP A 25 13.70 -9.31 28.52
CA ASP A 25 13.05 -8.32 29.38
C ASP A 25 11.52 -8.46 29.24
N GLU A 26 10.90 -9.15 30.19
CA GLU A 26 9.45 -9.40 30.18
C GLU A 26 8.62 -8.14 30.38
N ALA A 27 9.06 -7.24 31.27
CA ALA A 27 8.32 -6.01 31.56
C ALA A 27 8.22 -5.15 30.30
N LYS A 28 9.34 -5.01 29.59
CA LYS A 28 9.39 -4.29 28.32
C LYS A 28 8.66 -5.01 27.20
N ALA A 29 8.70 -6.35 27.17
CA ALA A 29 7.93 -7.12 26.19
C ALA A 29 6.42 -6.93 26.36
N LEU A 30 5.93 -6.90 27.61
CA LEU A 30 4.52 -6.59 27.92
C LEU A 30 4.15 -5.17 27.47
N GLU A 31 5.00 -4.18 27.76
CA GLU A 31 4.77 -2.80 27.31
C GLU A 31 4.67 -2.71 25.77
N TYR A 32 5.52 -3.44 25.05
CA TYR A 32 5.44 -3.50 23.59
C TYR A 32 4.18 -4.20 23.09
N LEU A 33 3.75 -5.29 23.73
CA LEU A 33 2.50 -5.98 23.39
C LEU A 33 1.28 -5.08 23.62
N GLU A 34 1.29 -4.29 24.69
CA GLU A 34 0.24 -3.32 25.00
C GLU A 34 0.22 -2.15 24.01
N ARG A 35 1.38 -1.54 23.73
CA ARG A 35 1.46 -0.32 22.90
C ARG A 35 1.43 -0.58 21.40
N ILE A 36 2.03 -1.67 20.93
CA ILE A 36 2.14 -1.98 19.50
C ILE A 36 1.09 -3.01 19.07
N GLY A 37 0.75 -3.95 19.96
CA GLY A 37 -0.22 -5.01 19.71
C GLY A 37 0.42 -6.30 19.17
N TYR A 38 -0.07 -7.44 19.69
CA TYR A 38 0.38 -8.78 19.30
C TYR A 38 0.33 -9.03 17.80
N TYR A 39 -0.79 -8.73 17.14
CA TYR A 39 -0.95 -9.00 15.71
C TYR A 39 -0.02 -8.14 14.85
N ARG A 40 0.22 -6.87 15.23
CA ARG A 40 1.18 -6.01 14.54
C ARG A 40 2.58 -6.59 14.63
N LEU A 41 3.02 -6.94 15.84
CA LEU A 41 4.34 -7.51 16.06
C LEU A 41 4.49 -8.92 15.46
N SER A 42 3.37 -9.64 15.29
CA SER A 42 3.40 -10.99 14.75
C SER A 42 3.93 -11.13 13.33
N GLY A 43 3.75 -10.10 12.51
CA GLY A 43 4.38 -10.06 11.19
C GLY A 43 5.92 -10.06 11.27
N TYR A 44 6.49 -9.53 12.35
CA TYR A 44 7.93 -9.34 12.50
C TYR A 44 8.66 -10.54 13.12
N TRP A 45 7.97 -11.38 13.91
CA TRP A 45 8.53 -12.67 14.34
C TRP A 45 8.07 -13.85 13.48
N HIS A 46 7.15 -13.66 12.54
CA HIS A 46 6.74 -14.70 11.59
C HIS A 46 7.93 -15.35 10.84
N PRO A 47 8.95 -14.60 10.37
CA PRO A 47 10.13 -15.19 9.72
C PRO A 47 10.98 -16.09 10.65
N PHE A 48 10.83 -15.92 11.96
CA PHE A 48 11.58 -16.67 12.97
C PHE A 48 10.94 -18.01 13.30
N ARG A 49 9.75 -18.30 12.75
CA ARG A 49 9.09 -19.59 12.93
C ARG A 49 9.82 -20.70 12.18
N GLU A 50 9.77 -21.89 12.76
CA GLU A 50 10.26 -23.10 12.09
C GLU A 50 9.40 -23.42 10.88
N ARG A 51 9.98 -24.15 9.93
CA ARG A 51 9.25 -24.71 8.80
C ARG A 51 9.35 -26.22 8.87
N SER A 52 8.26 -26.89 8.49
CA SER A 52 8.29 -28.33 8.28
C SER A 52 9.35 -28.70 7.23
N GLY A 53 9.76 -29.97 7.23
CA GLY A 53 10.43 -30.55 6.07
C GLY A 53 9.56 -30.45 4.81
N LEU A 54 10.18 -30.65 3.65
CA LEU A 54 9.46 -30.75 2.39
C LEU A 54 8.56 -31.98 2.41
N PHE A 55 7.30 -31.81 2.01
CA PHE A 55 6.35 -32.90 1.87
C PHE A 55 5.52 -32.74 0.60
N CYS A 56 5.09 -33.87 0.04
CA CYS A 56 4.09 -33.91 -1.01
C CYS A 56 2.71 -33.95 -0.32
N PRO A 57 1.85 -32.94 -0.50
CA PRO A 57 0.52 -32.99 0.07
C PRO A 57 -0.25 -34.15 -0.57
N VAL A 58 -0.92 -34.95 0.25
CA VAL A 58 -1.79 -36.07 -0.18
C VAL A 58 -3.14 -35.89 0.52
N GLY A 59 -4.23 -35.71 -0.23
CA GLY A 59 -5.54 -35.50 0.38
C GLY A 59 -6.62 -34.92 -0.55
N LYS A 60 -7.84 -34.78 -0.01
CA LYS A 60 -9.01 -34.19 -0.70
C LYS A 60 -8.68 -32.76 -1.15
N GLY A 61 -8.83 -32.48 -2.45
CA GLY A 61 -8.57 -31.16 -3.06
C GLY A 61 -7.40 -31.14 -4.05
N ILE A 62 -6.63 -32.24 -4.15
CA ILE A 62 -5.55 -32.38 -5.14
C ILE A 62 -6.10 -33.14 -6.36
N PRO A 63 -6.02 -32.59 -7.59
CA PRO A 63 -6.45 -33.29 -8.79
C PRO A 63 -5.68 -34.61 -8.95
N ARG A 64 -6.41 -35.73 -9.04
CA ARG A 64 -5.81 -37.05 -9.36
C ARG A 64 -5.04 -36.93 -10.68
N GLY A 65 -3.74 -37.22 -10.66
CA GLY A 65 -2.90 -37.28 -11.85
C GLY A 65 -1.97 -36.09 -12.12
N LYS A 66 -1.96 -35.02 -11.30
CA LYS A 66 -0.94 -33.96 -11.39
C LYS A 66 0.19 -34.20 -10.39
N LYS A 67 1.46 -34.07 -10.84
CA LYS A 67 2.63 -34.03 -9.95
C LYS A 67 2.41 -32.93 -8.90
N THR A 68 2.27 -33.31 -7.64
CA THR A 68 2.25 -32.37 -6.52
C THR A 68 3.66 -31.81 -6.36
N LYS A 69 3.80 -30.48 -6.36
CA LYS A 69 5.07 -29.86 -6.01
C LYS A 69 5.33 -30.08 -4.53
N GLU A 70 6.57 -30.44 -4.19
CA GLU A 70 7.03 -30.45 -2.80
C GLU A 70 6.80 -29.08 -2.17
N THR A 71 6.27 -29.06 -0.95
CA THR A 71 5.96 -27.84 -0.22
C THR A 71 6.36 -27.95 1.24
N SER A 72 6.39 -26.82 1.94
CA SER A 72 6.67 -26.73 3.38
C SER A 72 5.62 -25.86 4.05
N THR A 73 5.28 -26.14 5.31
CA THR A 73 4.37 -25.32 6.12
C THR A 73 5.11 -24.63 7.26
N VAL A 74 4.63 -23.46 7.65
CA VAL A 74 5.16 -22.70 8.80
C VAL A 74 4.58 -23.32 10.08
N LEU A 75 5.45 -23.64 11.04
CA LEU A 75 5.07 -24.21 12.32
C LEU A 75 4.76 -23.13 13.36
N ASP A 76 4.20 -23.55 14.49
CA ASP A 76 3.92 -22.66 15.61
C ASP A 76 5.15 -22.41 16.51
N SER A 77 6.13 -23.30 16.46
CA SER A 77 7.42 -23.19 17.14
C SER A 77 8.34 -22.16 16.47
N PHE A 78 9.19 -21.56 17.28
CA PHE A 78 10.24 -20.64 16.84
C PHE A 78 11.57 -21.35 16.70
N LYS A 79 12.39 -20.90 15.73
CA LYS A 79 13.76 -21.37 15.53
C LYS A 79 14.60 -21.10 16.79
N PRO A 80 15.60 -21.95 17.09
CA PRO A 80 16.55 -21.66 18.16
C PRO A 80 17.21 -20.28 18.01
N GLY A 81 17.26 -19.52 19.10
CA GLY A 81 17.82 -18.17 19.12
C GLY A 81 16.89 -17.06 18.60
N ALA A 82 15.66 -17.37 18.19
CA ALA A 82 14.65 -16.36 17.90
C ALA A 82 14.29 -15.56 19.15
N SER A 83 14.33 -14.24 19.07
CA SER A 83 14.01 -13.36 20.20
C SER A 83 12.92 -12.35 19.92
N PHE A 84 12.16 -12.02 20.95
CA PHE A 84 11.14 -10.98 20.90
C PHE A 84 11.77 -9.62 20.57
N GLU A 85 12.92 -9.32 21.15
CA GLU A 85 13.66 -8.07 20.93
C GLU A 85 14.13 -7.94 19.48
N ALA A 86 14.50 -9.04 18.81
CA ALA A 86 14.82 -9.02 17.39
C ALA A 86 13.61 -8.64 16.54
N ALA A 87 12.43 -9.15 16.89
CA ALA A 87 11.18 -8.81 16.19
C ALA A 87 10.84 -7.32 16.39
N VAL A 88 11.00 -6.81 17.61
CA VAL A 88 10.81 -5.39 17.92
C VAL A 88 11.82 -4.52 17.17
N ARG A 89 13.09 -4.91 17.10
CA ARG A 89 14.11 -4.18 16.31
C ARG A 89 13.74 -4.12 14.84
N LEU A 90 13.24 -5.22 14.27
CA LEU A 90 12.78 -5.25 12.89
C LEU A 90 11.58 -4.32 12.66
N TYR A 91 10.63 -4.28 13.61
CA TYR A 91 9.53 -3.32 13.60
C TYR A 91 10.02 -1.86 13.62
N VAL A 92 10.96 -1.54 14.52
CA VAL A 92 11.52 -0.18 14.62
C VAL A 92 12.28 0.21 13.35
N PHE A 93 13.04 -0.73 12.77
CA PHE A 93 13.74 -0.53 11.52
C PHE A 93 12.76 -0.23 10.37
N ASP A 94 11.73 -1.06 10.19
CA ASP A 94 10.69 -0.84 9.17
C ASP A 94 9.97 0.50 9.36
N LYS A 95 9.68 0.89 10.61
CA LYS A 95 9.13 2.22 10.90
C LYS A 95 10.03 3.34 10.40
N LYS A 96 11.34 3.27 10.66
CA LYS A 96 12.31 4.27 10.20
C LYS A 96 12.43 4.29 8.68
N LEU A 97 12.49 3.11 8.06
CA LEU A 97 12.53 2.98 6.60
C LEU A 97 11.30 3.59 5.94
N ARG A 98 10.09 3.34 6.50
CA ARG A 98 8.84 3.95 6.03
C ARG A 98 8.90 5.48 6.05
N LEU A 99 9.48 6.08 7.09
CA LEU A 99 9.60 7.54 7.17
C LEU A 99 10.54 8.09 6.09
N LEU A 100 11.68 7.43 5.85
CA LEU A 100 12.60 7.81 4.77
C LEU A 100 11.96 7.65 3.38
N ALA A 101 11.18 6.58 3.19
CA ALA A 101 10.45 6.36 1.94
C ALA A 101 9.36 7.42 1.72
N LEU A 102 8.65 7.84 2.77
CA LEU A 102 7.66 8.90 2.69
C LEU A 102 8.29 10.28 2.38
N ASP A 103 9.45 10.58 2.98
CA ASP A 103 10.22 11.80 2.66
C ASP A 103 10.65 11.82 1.18
N ALA A 104 11.16 10.70 0.67
CA ALA A 104 11.52 10.60 -0.74
C ALA A 104 10.29 10.71 -1.66
N LEU A 105 9.17 10.09 -1.29
CA LEU A 105 7.93 10.11 -2.07
C LEU A 105 7.35 11.53 -2.16
N GLU A 106 7.42 12.31 -1.09
CA GLU A 106 6.94 13.70 -1.05
C GLU A 106 7.64 14.56 -2.11
N ARG A 107 8.97 14.45 -2.23
CA ARG A 107 9.74 15.17 -3.27
C ARG A 107 9.36 14.77 -4.69
N ILE A 108 9.14 13.47 -4.92
CA ILE A 108 8.72 12.95 -6.23
C ILE A 108 7.32 13.46 -6.56
N GLU A 109 6.41 13.46 -5.58
CA GLU A 109 5.03 13.91 -5.75
C GLU A 109 4.96 15.39 -6.12
N VAL A 110 5.73 16.25 -5.44
CA VAL A 110 5.84 17.67 -5.75
C VAL A 110 6.40 17.89 -7.16
N ALA A 111 7.50 17.21 -7.50
CA ALA A 111 8.08 17.32 -8.85
C ALA A 111 7.09 16.89 -9.93
N LEU A 112 6.34 15.82 -9.68
CA LEU A 112 5.33 15.33 -10.60
C LEU A 112 4.20 16.35 -10.76
N ARG A 113 3.67 16.92 -9.68
CA ARG A 113 2.62 17.97 -9.74
C ARG A 113 3.04 19.14 -10.62
N VAL A 114 4.25 19.67 -10.40
CA VAL A 114 4.80 20.78 -11.18
C VAL A 114 4.85 20.41 -12.65
N ASP A 115 5.38 19.24 -12.97
CA ASP A 115 5.52 18.76 -14.35
C ASP A 115 4.15 18.51 -15.04
N ILE A 116 3.17 17.92 -14.33
CA ILE A 116 1.78 17.75 -14.84
C ILE A 116 1.20 19.13 -15.16
N SER A 117 1.23 20.01 -14.15
CA SER A 117 0.57 21.30 -14.17
C SER A 117 1.11 22.19 -15.27
N HIS A 118 2.44 22.30 -15.39
CA HIS A 118 3.08 23.08 -16.44
C HIS A 118 2.90 22.47 -17.82
N THR A 119 3.02 21.15 -17.96
CA THR A 119 2.93 20.51 -19.29
C THR A 119 1.51 20.61 -19.84
N LEU A 120 0.50 20.20 -19.07
CA LEU A 120 -0.89 20.24 -19.52
C LEU A 120 -1.44 21.66 -19.56
N GLY A 121 -1.09 22.51 -18.58
CA GLY A 121 -1.56 23.89 -18.49
C GLY A 121 -1.08 24.78 -19.64
N LYS A 122 0.01 24.42 -20.33
CA LYS A 122 0.45 25.09 -21.57
C LYS A 122 -0.53 24.88 -22.74
N HIS A 123 -1.25 23.77 -22.74
CA HIS A 123 -2.20 23.44 -23.81
C HIS A 123 -3.60 23.99 -23.49
N ASP A 124 -4.11 23.69 -22.30
CA ASP A 124 -5.42 24.14 -21.83
C ASP A 124 -5.50 24.06 -20.30
N PRO A 125 -6.12 25.02 -19.59
CA PRO A 125 -6.29 24.96 -18.14
C PRO A 125 -6.99 23.68 -17.66
N PHE A 126 -7.81 23.07 -18.50
CA PHE A 126 -8.59 21.86 -18.25
C PHE A 126 -8.14 20.69 -19.14
N ALA A 127 -6.91 20.73 -19.67
CA ALA A 127 -6.38 19.70 -20.58
C ALA A 127 -6.49 18.27 -20.02
N TYR A 128 -6.47 18.08 -18.71
CA TYR A 128 -6.66 16.79 -18.04
C TYR A 128 -8.06 16.19 -18.22
N LEU A 129 -9.05 16.98 -18.66
CA LEU A 129 -10.40 16.54 -19.00
C LEU A 129 -10.54 16.21 -20.50
N ASN A 130 -9.58 16.62 -21.33
CA ASN A 130 -9.66 16.47 -22.77
C ASN A 130 -8.91 15.21 -23.25
N PRO A 131 -9.60 14.16 -23.70
CA PRO A 131 -8.97 12.93 -24.17
C PRO A 131 -8.11 13.11 -25.43
N ASP A 132 -8.28 14.19 -26.18
CA ASP A 132 -7.48 14.47 -27.39
C ASP A 132 -6.08 15.02 -27.09
N ILE A 133 -5.86 15.49 -25.86
CA ILE A 133 -4.54 15.99 -25.41
C ILE A 133 -3.74 14.87 -24.72
N LEU A 134 -4.41 13.77 -24.37
CA LEU A 134 -3.85 12.66 -23.60
C LEU A 134 -3.48 11.47 -24.50
N PHE A 135 -2.67 10.55 -23.97
CA PHE A 135 -2.25 9.34 -24.68
C PHE A 135 -3.45 8.44 -25.02
N GLU A 136 -3.50 7.94 -26.26
CA GLU A 136 -4.64 7.15 -26.75
C GLU A 136 -4.90 5.90 -25.90
N GLY A 137 -3.85 5.19 -25.47
CA GLY A 137 -3.98 4.02 -24.59
C GLY A 137 -4.46 4.31 -23.16
N PHE A 138 -4.53 5.58 -22.78
CA PHE A 138 -5.13 6.00 -21.52
C PHE A 138 -6.52 6.59 -21.73
N ALA A 139 -6.68 7.43 -22.76
CA ALA A 139 -7.86 8.24 -22.96
C ALA A 139 -8.91 7.63 -23.89
N LYS A 140 -8.52 6.73 -24.79
CA LYS A 140 -9.38 6.23 -25.89
C LYS A 140 -9.46 4.70 -25.94
N GLU A 141 -8.40 3.98 -25.59
CA GLU A 141 -8.43 2.51 -25.59
C GLU A 141 -9.24 1.96 -24.42
N ALA A 142 -10.21 1.09 -24.74
CA ALA A 142 -11.05 0.44 -23.74
C ALA A 142 -10.26 -0.61 -22.95
N ASP A 143 -10.41 -0.58 -21.63
CA ASP A 143 -9.88 -1.64 -20.77
C ASP A 143 -10.66 -2.95 -21.00
N ALA A 144 -9.93 -4.07 -21.08
CA ALA A 144 -10.51 -5.37 -21.39
C ALA A 144 -11.53 -5.88 -20.34
N LYS A 145 -11.51 -5.35 -19.11
CA LYS A 145 -12.42 -5.74 -18.04
C LYS A 145 -13.63 -4.82 -17.94
N THR A 146 -13.42 -3.51 -18.07
CA THR A 146 -14.50 -2.52 -17.87
C THR A 146 -15.18 -2.10 -19.17
N GLY A 147 -14.52 -2.31 -20.32
CA GLY A 147 -14.99 -1.84 -21.62
C GLY A 147 -14.93 -0.32 -21.79
N LEU A 148 -14.31 0.41 -20.84
CA LEU A 148 -14.20 1.86 -20.85
C LEU A 148 -12.72 2.28 -20.84
N PRO A 149 -12.38 3.44 -21.43
CA PRO A 149 -11.04 3.98 -21.30
C PRO A 149 -10.67 4.26 -19.84
N ARG A 150 -9.40 4.04 -19.48
CA ARG A 150 -8.88 4.26 -18.12
C ARG A 150 -9.10 5.70 -17.65
N HIS A 151 -9.04 6.66 -18.57
CA HIS A 151 -9.33 8.08 -18.30
C HIS A 151 -10.72 8.30 -17.70
N VAL A 152 -11.73 7.51 -18.08
CA VAL A 152 -13.09 7.64 -17.54
C VAL A 152 -13.13 7.34 -16.04
N ASP A 153 -12.47 6.27 -15.61
CA ASP A 153 -12.41 5.93 -14.19
C ASP A 153 -11.48 6.88 -13.43
N TRP A 154 -10.39 7.32 -14.07
CA TRP A 154 -9.52 8.36 -13.52
C TRP A 154 -10.25 9.69 -13.28
N MET A 155 -11.13 10.11 -14.20
CA MET A 155 -11.96 11.30 -14.06
C MET A 155 -12.86 11.23 -12.81
N LYS A 156 -13.40 10.06 -12.48
CA LYS A 156 -14.20 9.85 -11.26
C LYS A 156 -13.34 9.98 -9.99
N LYS A 157 -12.13 9.39 -10.01
CA LYS A 157 -11.17 9.47 -8.90
C LYS A 157 -10.80 10.93 -8.61
N GLN A 158 -10.32 11.65 -9.63
CA GLN A 158 -9.89 13.05 -9.46
C GLN A 158 -11.04 13.95 -8.98
N ALA A 159 -12.25 13.76 -9.53
CA ALA A 159 -13.42 14.55 -9.14
C ALA A 159 -13.80 14.30 -7.67
N THR A 160 -13.70 13.05 -7.20
CA THR A 160 -13.93 12.71 -5.79
C THR A 160 -12.89 13.36 -4.87
N GLN A 161 -11.63 13.42 -5.30
CA GLN A 161 -10.56 14.09 -4.54
C GLN A 161 -10.77 15.60 -4.44
N ILE A 162 -11.16 16.24 -5.54
CA ILE A 162 -11.55 17.66 -5.54
C ILE A 162 -12.77 17.88 -4.65
N ALA A 163 -13.80 17.04 -4.74
CA ALA A 163 -15.04 17.18 -3.98
C ALA A 163 -14.81 17.05 -2.46
N ARG A 164 -14.02 16.06 -2.02
CA ARG A 164 -13.75 15.82 -0.60
C ARG A 164 -12.74 16.79 0.02
N SER A 165 -11.98 17.52 -0.80
CA SER A 165 -10.95 18.42 -0.29
C SER A 165 -11.56 19.57 0.52
N LYS A 166 -10.99 19.81 1.70
CA LYS A 166 -11.39 20.86 2.64
C LYS A 166 -10.45 22.06 2.63
N GLU A 167 -9.40 22.00 1.82
CA GLU A 167 -8.38 23.04 1.70
C GLU A 167 -9.00 24.40 1.33
N ASP A 168 -8.54 25.46 1.98
CA ASP A 168 -9.14 26.80 1.83
C ASP A 168 -8.96 27.34 0.42
N PHE A 169 -7.83 27.07 -0.24
CA PHE A 169 -7.62 27.49 -1.64
C PHE A 169 -8.60 26.81 -2.60
N ILE A 170 -8.97 25.53 -2.35
CA ILE A 170 -9.97 24.83 -3.16
C ILE A 170 -11.34 25.45 -2.96
N ARG A 171 -11.73 25.71 -1.71
CA ARG A 171 -13.02 26.35 -1.41
C ARG A 171 -13.09 27.73 -2.05
N HIS A 172 -12.05 28.54 -1.89
CA HIS A 172 -11.95 29.85 -2.51
C HIS A 172 -12.12 29.77 -4.03
N ASN A 173 -11.37 28.89 -4.71
CA ASN A 173 -11.44 28.76 -6.17
C ASN A 173 -12.80 28.24 -6.65
N LYS A 174 -13.41 27.28 -5.95
CA LYS A 174 -14.78 26.81 -6.25
C LYS A 174 -15.81 27.93 -6.11
N THR A 175 -15.75 28.71 -5.03
CA THR A 175 -16.70 29.81 -4.79
C THR A 175 -16.49 30.96 -5.79
N LYS A 176 -15.25 31.28 -6.13
CA LYS A 176 -14.91 32.42 -6.99
C LYS A 176 -15.06 32.13 -8.48
N TYR A 177 -14.61 30.96 -8.94
CA TYR A 177 -14.50 30.62 -10.36
C TYR A 177 -15.35 29.41 -10.79
N GLY A 178 -15.89 28.64 -9.84
CA GLY A 178 -16.72 27.47 -10.14
C GLY A 178 -15.91 26.24 -10.58
N HIS A 179 -16.57 25.39 -11.37
CA HIS A 179 -16.00 24.17 -11.95
C HIS A 179 -15.97 24.27 -13.49
N PRO A 180 -15.04 23.57 -14.17
CA PRO A 180 -13.93 22.79 -13.62
C PRO A 180 -12.82 23.66 -13.00
N LEU A 181 -11.97 23.07 -12.16
CA LEU A 181 -10.81 23.76 -11.59
C LEU A 181 -9.61 23.65 -12.55
N PRO A 182 -8.83 24.72 -12.78
CA PRO A 182 -7.62 24.64 -13.58
C PRO A 182 -6.63 23.61 -13.05
N ILE A 183 -5.82 23.03 -13.93
CA ILE A 183 -4.89 21.93 -13.60
C ILE A 183 -3.94 22.25 -12.45
N TRP A 184 -3.42 23.48 -12.37
CA TRP A 184 -2.53 23.95 -11.29
C TRP A 184 -3.22 24.11 -9.93
N ILE A 185 -4.55 24.04 -9.88
CA ILE A 185 -5.34 24.00 -8.65
C ILE A 185 -5.81 22.56 -8.39
N ALA A 186 -6.25 21.86 -9.43
CA ALA A 186 -6.77 20.51 -9.33
C ALA A 186 -5.70 19.50 -8.88
N CYS A 187 -4.46 19.60 -9.39
CA CYS A 187 -3.41 18.63 -9.08
C CYS A 187 -2.92 18.67 -7.63
N GLU A 188 -3.13 19.79 -6.93
CA GLU A 188 -2.72 19.98 -5.53
C GLU A 188 -3.48 19.06 -4.55
N VAL A 189 -4.64 18.54 -4.95
CA VAL A 189 -5.45 17.64 -4.11
C VAL A 189 -5.45 16.19 -4.57
N TRP A 190 -4.71 15.88 -5.63
CA TRP A 190 -4.58 14.52 -6.12
C TRP A 190 -3.52 13.77 -5.33
N ASP A 191 -3.84 12.53 -4.95
CA ASP A 191 -2.86 11.59 -4.43
C ASP A 191 -1.85 11.15 -5.49
N PHE A 192 -0.72 10.59 -5.02
CA PHE A 192 0.33 10.05 -5.88
C PHE A 192 -0.20 9.11 -6.97
N ASN A 193 -1.18 8.26 -6.65
CA ASN A 193 -1.74 7.31 -7.60
C ASN A 193 -2.47 8.03 -8.77
N THR A 194 -3.23 9.07 -8.47
CA THR A 194 -3.94 9.84 -9.51
C THR A 194 -2.96 10.65 -10.36
N LEU A 195 -1.91 11.21 -9.75
CA LEU A 195 -0.84 11.88 -10.48
C LEU A 195 -0.07 10.91 -11.40
N SER A 196 0.29 9.73 -10.91
CA SER A 196 1.06 8.74 -11.68
C SER A 196 0.24 8.11 -12.81
N GLU A 197 -1.05 7.83 -12.60
CA GLU A 197 -1.95 7.36 -13.66
C GLU A 197 -2.07 8.40 -14.79
N LEU A 198 -2.18 9.69 -14.46
CA LEU A 198 -2.22 10.75 -15.47
C LEU A 198 -0.86 10.94 -16.17
N TYR A 199 0.24 10.78 -15.43
CA TYR A 199 1.60 10.85 -15.98
C TYR A 199 1.87 9.79 -17.03
N ASP A 200 1.54 8.53 -16.73
CA ASP A 200 1.65 7.40 -17.65
C ASP A 200 0.77 7.61 -18.90
N GLY A 201 -0.29 8.41 -18.76
CA GLY A 201 -1.19 8.82 -19.85
C GLY A 201 -0.77 10.07 -20.64
N ARG A 202 0.44 10.62 -20.51
CA ARG A 202 0.87 11.83 -21.27
C ARG A 202 1.50 11.54 -22.64
N PRO A 203 1.47 12.48 -23.60
CA PRO A 203 2.20 12.34 -24.87
C PRO A 203 3.73 12.60 -24.74
N GLY A 204 4.55 11.57 -25.06
CA GLY A 204 6.03 11.62 -25.31
C GLY A 204 6.90 11.32 -24.07
N HIS A 205 7.89 10.42 -24.06
CA HIS A 205 8.83 9.89 -25.06
C HIS A 205 8.63 8.41 -25.43
N HIS A 206 9.06 8.04 -26.64
CA HIS A 206 9.24 6.66 -27.10
C HIS A 206 9.80 5.72 -26.01
N ARG A 207 9.07 4.63 -25.72
CA ARG A 207 9.75 3.36 -25.44
C ARG A 207 10.27 2.85 -26.78
N ARG A 208 11.55 3.14 -27.07
CA ARG A 208 12.37 2.27 -27.92
C ARG A 208 13.15 1.34 -27.02
#